data_AF-A0A117SQA1-F1
#
_entry.id   AF-A0A117SQA1-F1
#
_cell.length_a   1.000
_cell.length_b   1.000
_cell.length_c   1.000
_cell.angle_alpha   90.00
_cell.angle_beta   90.00
_cell.angle_gamma   90.00
#
_symmetry.space_group_name_H-M   'P 1'
#
loop_
_entity.id
_entity.type
_entity.pdbx_description
1 polymer ?
#
loop_
_entity_poly.entity_id
_entity_poly.type
_entity_poly.pdbx_seq_one_letter_code
_entity_poly.pdbx_strand_id
1 'polypeptide(L)'
;MKMPEEGRYGYVLIHEEGLAYAAWLSVYGSGRQRELAAEFINYILQRAREEGDDVYKKALEVVEEGKARSSLTLKGFEKEV
;
A
#
# COMPACT_ATOMS: atom_id res chain seq x y z
N MET A 1 16.77 -6.62 17.98
CA MET A 1 15.80 -5.53 17.72
C MET A 1 15.41 -4.95 19.07
N LYS A 2 15.80 -3.71 19.39
CA LYS A 2 15.33 -3.04 20.61
C LYS A 2 13.94 -2.50 20.33
N MET A 3 12.93 -3.01 21.02
CA MET A 3 11.63 -2.34 21.05
C MET A 3 11.82 -1.00 21.77
N PRO A 4 11.25 0.11 21.28
CA PRO A 4 11.25 1.35 22.02
C PRO A 4 10.54 1.10 23.37
N GLU A 5 11.22 1.45 24.46
CA GLU A 5 10.59 1.54 25.77
C GLU A 5 9.59 2.70 25.71
N GLU A 6 8.34 2.41 26.10
CA GLU A 6 7.16 3.27 26.09
C GLU A 6 6.34 3.32 24.79
N GLY A 7 5.02 3.17 24.98
CA GLY A 7 3.94 3.15 23.99
C GLY A 7 3.73 4.48 23.27
N ARG A 8 4.74 4.90 22.51
CA ARG A 8 4.57 5.95 21.51
C ARG A 8 3.82 5.34 20.33
N TYR A 9 2.61 5.85 20.08
CA TYR A 9 1.86 5.54 18.87
C TYR A 9 2.75 5.79 17.65
N GLY A 10 3.19 4.71 17.02
CA GLY A 10 3.92 4.77 15.78
C GLY A 10 2.96 5.12 14.66
N TYR A 11 3.17 6.26 14.01
CA TYR A 11 2.41 6.64 12.83
C TYR A 11 3.17 6.18 11.60
N VAL A 12 2.48 5.48 10.71
CA VAL A 12 3.00 5.14 9.39
C VAL A 12 2.32 6.06 8.39
N LEU A 13 3.10 6.96 7.79
CA LEU A 13 2.63 7.76 6.67
C LEU A 13 2.79 6.93 5.40
N ILE A 14 1.68 6.65 4.73
CA ILE A 14 1.66 5.93 3.46
C ILE A 14 1.29 6.93 2.38
N HIS A 15 2.24 7.21 1.48
CA HIS A 15 1.96 7.98 0.28
C HIS A 15 1.16 7.15 -0.73
N GLU A 16 0.37 7.82 -1.56
CA GLU A 16 -0.47 7.19 -2.58
C GLU A 16 0.36 6.31 -3.53
N GLU A 17 1.53 6.79 -3.97
CA GLU A 17 2.45 6.03 -4.82
C GLU A 17 2.99 4.77 -4.13
N GLY A 18 3.26 4.85 -2.82
CA GLY A 18 3.71 3.70 -2.03
C GLY A 18 2.63 2.63 -1.92
N LEU A 19 1.37 3.05 -1.73
CA LEU A 19 0.23 2.14 -1.70
C LEU A 19 -0.03 1.52 -3.08
N ALA A 20 0.08 2.31 -4.16
CA ALA A 20 -0.04 1.83 -5.53
C ALA A 20 1.05 0.80 -5.87
N TYR A 21 2.29 1.01 -5.42
CA TYR A 21 3.38 0.04 -5.62
C TYR A 21 3.17 -1.25 -4.83
N ALA A 22 2.70 -1.15 -3.57
CA ALA A 22 2.34 -2.34 -2.80
C ALA A 22 1.20 -3.12 -3.47
N ALA A 23 0.20 -2.41 -4.02
CA ALA A 23 -0.87 -3.01 -4.80
C ALA A 23 -0.35 -3.69 -6.08
N TRP A 24 0.58 -3.07 -6.78
CA TRP A 24 1.27 -3.67 -7.93
C TRP A 24 2.01 -4.96 -7.53
N LEU A 25 2.77 -4.93 -6.43
CA LEU A 25 3.48 -6.11 -5.90
C LEU A 25 2.54 -7.23 -5.48
N SER A 26 1.33 -6.92 -5.05
CA SER A 26 0.32 -7.94 -4.70
C SER A 26 -0.11 -8.79 -5.91
N VAL A 27 0.06 -8.27 -7.13
CA VAL A 27 -0.24 -8.97 -8.39
C VAL A 27 1.03 -9.53 -9.02
N TYR A 28 2.07 -8.69 -9.14
CA TYR A 28 3.25 -8.95 -9.95
C TYR A 28 4.51 -9.32 -9.15
N GLY A 29 4.49 -9.17 -7.83
CA GLY A 29 5.62 -9.53 -6.95
C GLY A 29 5.93 -11.03 -6.98
N SER A 30 7.08 -11.45 -6.45
CA SER A 30 7.52 -12.86 -6.49
C SER A 30 7.52 -13.52 -5.11
N GLY A 31 7.08 -14.79 -5.06
CA GLY A 31 7.04 -15.59 -3.84
C GLY A 31 6.35 -14.88 -2.67
N ARG A 32 7.00 -14.93 -1.51
CA ARG A 32 6.51 -14.35 -0.25
C ARG A 32 6.26 -12.84 -0.31
N GLN A 33 6.91 -12.11 -1.22
CA GLN A 33 6.69 -10.67 -1.38
C GLN A 33 5.25 -10.38 -1.83
N ARG A 34 4.72 -11.20 -2.74
CA ARG A 34 3.35 -11.03 -3.26
C ARG A 34 2.31 -11.25 -2.17
N GLU A 35 2.50 -12.32 -1.40
CA GLU A 35 1.62 -12.68 -0.28
C GLU A 35 1.57 -11.57 0.77
N LEU A 36 2.74 -11.10 1.21
CA LEU A 36 2.83 -10.01 2.20
C LEU A 36 2.26 -8.70 1.67
N ALA A 37 2.46 -8.38 0.39
CA ALA A 37 1.87 -7.20 -0.23
C ALA A 37 0.34 -7.30 -0.27
N ALA A 38 -0.22 -8.46 -0.63
CA ALA A 38 -1.67 -8.67 -0.63
C ALA A 38 -2.26 -8.56 0.79
N GLU A 39 -1.62 -9.15 1.80
CA GLU A 39 -2.03 -9.03 3.20
C GLU A 39 -1.98 -7.58 3.69
N PHE A 40 -0.91 -6.85 3.34
CA PHE A 40 -0.77 -5.44 3.69
C PHE A 40 -1.89 -4.59 3.09
N ILE A 41 -2.21 -4.77 1.80
CA ILE A 41 -3.30 -4.05 1.13
C ILE A 41 -4.65 -4.32 1.78
N ASN A 42 -4.95 -5.59 2.10
CA ASN A 42 -6.18 -5.94 2.80
C ASN A 42 -6.27 -5.25 4.16
N TYR A 43 -5.17 -5.21 4.91
CA TYR A 43 -5.13 -4.53 6.20
C TYR A 43 -5.38 -3.01 6.05
N ILE A 44 -4.72 -2.35 5.10
CA ILE A 44 -4.92 -0.91 4.87
C ILE A 44 -6.37 -0.60 4.45
N LEU A 45 -6.95 -1.39 3.56
CA LEU A 45 -8.35 -1.21 3.13
C LEU A 45 -9.33 -1.45 4.29
N GLN A 46 -9.06 -2.41 5.17
CA GLN A 46 -9.86 -2.60 6.37
C GLN A 46 -9.78 -1.37 7.28
N ARG A 47 -8.58 -0.85 7.55
CA ARG A 47 -8.38 0.34 8.39
C ARG A 47 -9.02 1.59 7.77
N ALA A 48 -8.93 1.75 6.46
CA ALA A 48 -9.58 2.84 5.73
C ALA A 48 -11.12 2.76 5.86
N ARG A 49 -11.70 1.55 5.82
CA ARG A 49 -13.14 1.34 6.03
C ARG A 49 -13.58 1.66 7.46
N GLU A 50 -12.74 1.34 8.44
CA GLU A 50 -12.99 1.70 9.85
C GLU A 50 -12.92 3.22 10.09
N GLU A 51 -12.09 3.94 9.33
CA GLU A 51 -11.99 5.40 9.38
C GLU A 51 -13.18 6.09 8.67
N GLY A 52 -13.65 5.54 7.56
CA GLY A 52 -14.85 6.01 6.88
C GLY A 52 -14.90 5.69 5.38
N ASP A 53 -16.10 5.73 4.81
CA ASP A 53 -16.34 5.35 3.42
C ASP A 53 -15.55 6.21 2.41
N ASP A 54 -15.36 7.50 2.68
CA ASP A 54 -14.59 8.39 1.80
C ASP A 54 -13.10 8.02 1.77
N VAL A 55 -12.55 7.67 2.94
CA VAL A 55 -11.15 7.21 3.07
C VAL A 55 -10.98 5.85 2.39
N TYR A 56 -11.94 4.94 2.59
CA TYR A 56 -11.96 3.64 1.92
C TYR A 56 -12.00 3.77 0.41
N LYS A 57 -12.90 4.59 -0.15
CA LYS A 57 -13.00 4.82 -1.60
C LYS A 57 -11.69 5.36 -2.17
N LYS A 58 -11.08 6.34 -1.50
CA LYS A 58 -9.80 6.91 -1.93
C LYS A 58 -8.68 5.85 -1.91
N ALA A 59 -8.58 5.08 -0.85
CA ALA A 59 -7.58 4.00 -0.75
C ALA A 59 -7.83 2.92 -1.81
N LEU A 60 -9.09 2.55 -2.05
CA LEU A 60 -9.46 1.56 -3.05
C LEU A 60 -9.10 1.99 -4.47
N GLU A 61 -9.35 3.26 -4.83
CA GLU A 61 -8.99 3.81 -6.14
C GLU A 61 -7.48 3.68 -6.41
N VAL A 62 -6.65 4.07 -5.44
CA VAL A 62 -5.18 3.93 -5.54
C VAL A 62 -4.75 2.48 -5.68
N VAL A 63 -5.39 1.56 -4.96
CA VAL A 63 -5.09 0.12 -5.02
C VAL A 63 -5.46 -0.46 -6.38
N GLU A 64 -6.63 -0.13 -6.91
CA GLU A 64 -7.08 -0.63 -8.21
C GLU A 64 -6.22 -0.05 -9.35
N GLU A 65 -5.85 1.23 -9.28
CA GLU A 65 -4.90 1.84 -10.21
C GLU A 65 -3.53 1.12 -10.16
N GLY A 66 -3.01 0.89 -8.95
CA GLY A 66 -1.74 0.19 -8.75
C GLY A 66 -1.72 -1.22 -9.33
N LYS A 67 -2.81 -1.98 -9.16
CA LYS A 67 -2.96 -3.32 -9.75
C LYS A 67 -3.07 -3.27 -11.28
N ALA A 68 -3.74 -2.25 -11.83
CA ALA A 68 -3.95 -2.10 -13.26
C ALA A 68 -2.69 -1.65 -14.02
N ARG A 69 -1.70 -1.08 -13.33
CA ARG A 69 -0.42 -0.69 -13.94
C ARG A 69 0.36 -1.94 -14.41
N SER A 70 0.42 -2.13 -15.72
CA SER A 70 1.28 -3.17 -16.33
C SER A 70 2.76 -2.90 -16.03
N SER A 71 3.57 -3.96 -15.90
CA SER A 71 5.03 -3.89 -15.71
C SER A 71 5.76 -3.07 -16.80
N LEU A 72 5.16 -2.94 -17.99
CA LEU A 72 5.70 -2.18 -19.11
C LEU A 72 5.36 -0.68 -19.08
N THR A 73 4.36 -0.28 -18.28
CA THR A 73 3.80 1.08 -18.29
C THR A 73 3.95 1.75 -16.94
N LEU A 74 5.18 1.79 -16.42
CA LEU A 74 5.52 2.55 -15.20
C LEU A 74 5.56 4.07 -15.47
N LYS A 75 4.57 4.62 -16.20
CA LYS A 75 4.37 6.07 -16.28
C LYS A 75 3.88 6.54 -14.91
N GLY A 76 4.64 7.41 -14.26
CA GLY A 76 4.29 7.99 -12.95
C GLY A 76 4.98 7.36 -11.74
N PHE A 77 6.03 6.56 -11.92
CA PHE A 77 7.06 6.38 -10.89
C PHE A 77 8.13 7.47 -11.09
N GLU A 78 7.80 8.73 -10.81
CA GLU A 78 8.84 9.75 -10.71
C GLU A 78 9.63 9.49 -9.42
N LYS A 79 10.69 8.71 -9.55
CA LYS A 79 11.70 8.61 -8.53
C LYS A 79 12.63 9.81 -8.67
N GLU A 80 12.34 10.92 -7.99
CA GLU A 80 13.42 11.86 -7.67
C GLU A 80 14.36 11.15 -6.68
N VAL A 81 15.64 11.02 -7.07
CA VAL A 81 16.74 10.55 -6.20
C VAL A 81 17.73 11.69 -6.05
#